data_AF-A0A932LHS7-F1
#
_entry.id   AF-A0A932LHS7-F1
#
_cell.length_a   1.000
_cell.length_b   1.000
_cell.length_c   1.000
_cell.angle_alpha   90.00
_cell.angle_beta   90.00
_cell.angle_gamma   90.00
#
_symmetry.space_group_name_H-M   'P 1'
#
loop_
_entity.id
_entity.type
_entity.pdbx_description
1 polymer ?
#
loop_
_entity_poly.entity_id
_entity_poly.type
_entity_poly.pdbx_seq_one_letter_code
_entity_poly.pdbx_strand_id
1 'polypeptide(L)'
;MLLGQLDGPMARVLADHFEDWPRKRLKAAIEHLRSKVRGELKEFCDRNFVGASYSMLARLYEPLSRHENCFRVPLNEFTEQYARLRPEVLKGAPLHATVSISPWGLQFDFPESRLVKDSAEAVNATLDYDEEHQRLADARIKWKDAKAPRKRAEIARLVRCRELAQRSALLCAFNLVEAYVNGIAWCYVQTRGISHLNDNHRNLLTEEKRPVNLVEKLVKIPRIVVGTGEGPLHDSREPLKSFVAIVKPFRDAIVHASPFSAPEKFGGYDKLEKLYGLTVATALHGVGLTLAIISEIHQFTGGDGQMPEWVPSRTEDGRFRLANGE
;
A
#
# COMPACT_ATOMS: atom_id res chain seq x y z
N MET A 1 16.63 19.79 -10.47
CA MET A 1 15.19 20.03 -10.20
C MET A 1 14.33 19.26 -11.21
N LEU A 2 13.56 18.25 -10.75
CA LEU A 2 12.62 17.50 -11.59
C LEU A 2 11.59 18.46 -12.19
N LEU A 3 11.32 18.30 -13.48
CA LEU A 3 10.84 19.32 -14.41
C LEU A 3 9.34 19.63 -14.24
N GLY A 4 8.90 20.08 -13.08
CA GLY A 4 7.52 20.54 -12.88
C GLY A 4 7.50 21.79 -12.01
N GLN A 5 6.56 22.70 -12.28
CA GLN A 5 6.14 23.63 -11.24
C GLN A 5 5.37 22.81 -10.19
N LEU A 6 5.49 23.18 -8.90
CA LEU A 6 4.67 22.59 -7.83
C LEU A 6 3.17 22.69 -8.13
N ASP A 7 2.78 23.69 -8.93
CA ASP A 7 1.39 24.07 -9.20
C ASP A 7 1.01 23.99 -10.70
N GLY A 8 1.54 23.03 -11.47
CA GLY A 8 1.06 22.84 -12.86
C GLY A 8 1.80 21.83 -13.73
N PRO A 9 1.21 21.45 -14.88
CA PRO A 9 1.84 20.54 -15.83
C PRO A 9 3.17 21.12 -16.34
N MET A 10 4.14 20.25 -16.62
CA MET A 10 5.43 20.64 -17.18
C MET A 10 5.19 21.35 -18.51
N ALA A 11 5.65 22.59 -18.59
CA ALA A 11 5.63 23.33 -19.84
C ALA A 11 6.41 22.52 -20.89
N ARG A 12 5.76 22.24 -22.03
CA ARG A 12 6.45 21.62 -23.15
C ARG A 12 7.57 22.53 -23.63
N VAL A 13 8.74 21.96 -23.90
CA VAL A 13 9.94 22.64 -24.35
C VAL A 13 10.09 22.26 -25.83
N LEU A 14 9.49 23.08 -26.69
CA LEU A 14 9.53 22.90 -28.15
C LEU A 14 10.56 23.85 -28.74
N ALA A 15 11.19 23.47 -29.86
CA ALA A 15 12.17 24.32 -30.55
C ALA A 15 11.58 25.69 -30.89
N ASP A 16 10.33 25.70 -31.35
CA ASP A 16 9.53 26.87 -31.73
C ASP A 16 9.43 27.91 -30.60
N HIS A 17 9.50 27.49 -29.33
CA HIS A 17 9.47 28.40 -28.17
C HIS A 17 10.71 29.30 -28.07
N PHE A 18 11.75 28.99 -28.84
CA PHE A 18 13.06 29.63 -28.78
C PHE A 18 13.48 30.30 -30.09
N GLU A 19 12.65 30.26 -31.13
CA GLU A 19 12.98 30.83 -32.46
C GLU A 19 13.26 32.33 -32.38
N ASP A 20 12.45 33.07 -31.62
CA ASP A 20 12.59 34.52 -31.46
C ASP A 20 13.64 34.94 -30.41
N TRP A 21 14.29 33.98 -29.74
CA TRP A 21 15.24 34.33 -28.68
C TRP A 21 16.52 34.92 -29.26
N PRO A 22 16.98 36.11 -28.79
CA PRO A 22 18.26 36.64 -29.19
C PRO A 22 19.39 35.66 -28.87
N ARG A 23 20.33 35.47 -29.81
CA ARG A 23 21.45 34.51 -29.66
C ARG A 23 22.20 34.63 -28.34
N LYS A 24 22.35 35.85 -27.82
CA LYS A 24 22.99 36.11 -26.51
C LYS A 24 22.22 35.47 -25.34
N ARG A 25 20.87 35.53 -25.38
CA ARG A 25 19.99 34.92 -24.37
C ARG A 25 20.03 33.40 -24.45
N LEU A 26 20.02 32.83 -25.66
CA LEU A 26 20.19 31.37 -25.87
C LEU A 26 21.52 30.86 -25.29
N LYS A 27 22.62 31.55 -25.60
CA LYS A 27 23.94 31.20 -25.04
C LYS A 27 23.95 31.24 -23.51
N ALA A 28 23.37 32.27 -22.90
CA ALA A 28 23.29 32.38 -21.45
C ALA A 28 22.44 31.25 -20.82
N ALA A 29 21.31 30.89 -21.43
CA ALA A 29 20.46 29.79 -20.96
C ALA A 29 21.18 28.43 -21.07
N ILE A 30 21.86 28.18 -22.19
CA ILE A 30 22.68 26.96 -22.37
C ILE A 30 23.80 26.90 -21.33
N GLU A 31 24.47 28.01 -21.07
CA GLU A 31 25.56 28.06 -20.08
C GLU A 31 25.04 27.82 -18.66
N HIS A 32 23.87 28.36 -18.32
CA HIS A 32 23.20 28.07 -17.05
C HIS A 32 22.85 26.58 -16.89
N LEU A 33 22.28 25.96 -17.94
CA LEU A 33 21.99 24.53 -17.96
C LEU A 33 23.27 23.69 -17.79
N ARG A 34 24.36 24.08 -18.45
CA ARG A 34 25.65 23.37 -18.41
C ARG A 34 26.35 23.47 -17.06
N SER A 35 26.29 24.62 -16.40
CA SER A 35 27.01 24.91 -15.16
C SER A 35 26.26 24.44 -13.92
N LYS A 36 24.95 24.71 -13.83
CA LYS A 36 24.15 24.45 -12.62
C LYS A 36 23.38 23.14 -12.70
N VAL A 37 22.59 22.98 -13.77
CA VAL A 37 21.65 21.85 -13.90
C VAL A 37 22.38 20.55 -14.20
N ARG A 38 23.48 20.59 -14.96
CA ARG A 38 24.29 19.41 -15.26
C ARG A 38 24.84 18.73 -14.00
N GLY A 39 25.29 19.51 -13.01
CA GLY A 39 25.79 18.98 -11.73
C GLY A 39 24.70 18.23 -10.97
N GLU A 40 23.55 18.86 -10.78
CA GLU A 40 22.38 18.26 -10.12
C GLU A 40 21.89 17.00 -10.85
N LEU A 41 21.82 17.03 -12.19
CA LEU A 41 21.43 15.87 -12.98
C LEU A 41 22.43 14.73 -12.87
N LYS A 42 23.74 15.05 -12.82
CA LYS A 42 24.79 14.05 -12.62
C LYS A 42 24.64 13.39 -11.26
N GLU A 43 24.49 14.20 -10.22
CA GLU A 43 24.31 13.73 -8.85
C GLU A 43 23.05 12.88 -8.70
N PHE A 44 21.94 13.30 -9.33
CA PHE A 44 20.72 12.51 -9.38
C PHE A 44 20.93 11.18 -10.11
N CYS A 45 21.58 11.17 -11.28
CA CYS A 45 21.91 9.94 -11.99
C CYS A 45 22.78 9.00 -11.16
N ASP A 46 23.88 9.54 -10.63
CA ASP A 46 24.88 8.79 -9.90
C ASP A 46 24.32 8.22 -8.60
N ARG A 47 23.41 8.96 -7.93
CA ARG A 47 22.75 8.52 -6.69
C ARG A 47 21.69 7.46 -6.94
N ASN A 48 20.93 7.55 -8.04
CA ASN A 48 19.72 6.74 -8.21
C ASN A 48 19.92 5.50 -9.10
N PHE A 49 20.81 5.57 -10.09
CA PHE A 49 20.90 4.55 -11.14
C PHE A 49 22.32 4.01 -11.31
N VAL A 50 22.42 2.79 -11.83
CA VAL A 50 23.68 2.14 -12.19
C VAL A 50 24.03 2.51 -13.63
N GLY A 51 25.08 3.32 -13.82
CA GLY A 51 25.61 3.64 -15.15
C GLY A 51 24.71 4.51 -16.03
N ALA A 52 23.75 5.24 -15.45
CA ALA A 52 22.84 6.10 -16.21
C ALA A 52 23.54 7.33 -16.81
N SER A 53 23.18 7.66 -18.05
CA SER A 53 23.62 8.87 -18.75
C SER A 53 22.51 9.94 -18.77
N TYR A 54 22.87 11.19 -19.12
CA TYR A 54 21.88 12.25 -19.34
C TYR A 54 20.91 11.93 -20.49
N SER A 55 21.38 11.22 -21.52
CA SER A 55 20.53 10.82 -22.64
C SER A 55 19.43 9.85 -22.20
N MET A 56 19.68 9.05 -21.15
CA MET A 56 18.64 8.22 -20.53
C MET A 56 17.57 9.09 -19.86
N LEU A 57 17.96 10.03 -19.00
CA LEU A 57 16.99 10.92 -18.35
C LEU A 57 16.18 11.74 -19.35
N ALA A 58 16.79 12.14 -20.48
CA ALA A 58 16.07 12.84 -21.54
C ALA A 58 14.92 12.00 -22.12
N ARG A 59 15.00 10.66 -22.11
CA ARG A 59 13.91 9.78 -22.55
C ARG A 59 12.71 9.78 -21.60
N LEU A 60 12.88 10.19 -20.34
CA LEU A 60 11.78 10.34 -19.39
C LEU A 60 10.96 11.60 -19.64
N TYR A 61 11.47 12.55 -20.43
CA TYR A 61 10.78 13.81 -20.72
C TYR A 61 9.39 13.59 -21.34
N GLU A 62 9.31 12.79 -22.40
CA GLU A 62 8.04 12.57 -23.11
C GLU A 62 7.00 11.83 -22.25
N PRO A 63 7.33 10.72 -21.55
CA PRO A 63 6.43 10.11 -20.58
C PRO A 63 5.96 11.10 -19.50
N LEU A 64 6.87 11.85 -18.88
CA LEU A 64 6.50 12.81 -17.83
C LEU A 64 5.59 13.92 -18.35
N SER A 65 5.83 14.43 -19.55
CA SER A 65 4.98 15.45 -20.19
C SER A 65 3.58 14.92 -20.50
N ARG A 66 3.43 13.64 -20.87
CA ARG A 66 2.13 13.03 -21.17
C ARG A 66 1.29 12.72 -19.94
N HIS A 67 1.94 12.47 -18.80
CA HIS A 67 1.27 12.03 -17.57
C HIS A 67 1.19 13.12 -16.50
N GLU A 68 1.03 14.39 -16.89
CA GLU A 68 0.87 15.52 -15.96
C GLU A 68 1.96 15.54 -14.87
N ASN A 69 3.20 15.24 -15.24
CA ASN A 69 4.38 15.15 -14.36
C ASN A 69 4.37 13.97 -13.38
N CYS A 70 3.42 13.05 -13.45
CA CYS A 70 3.38 11.84 -12.63
C CYS A 70 3.54 10.60 -13.51
N PHE A 71 4.78 10.17 -13.72
CA PHE A 71 5.05 8.95 -14.47
C PHE A 71 5.11 7.75 -13.53
N ARG A 72 4.29 6.73 -13.80
CA ARG A 72 4.25 5.48 -13.05
C ARG A 72 4.43 4.30 -14.00
N VAL A 73 5.34 3.40 -13.65
CA VAL A 73 5.64 2.22 -14.46
C VAL A 73 6.17 1.08 -13.57
N PRO A 74 5.85 -0.19 -13.85
CA PRO A 74 6.42 -1.32 -13.10
C PRO A 74 7.96 -1.30 -13.08
N LEU A 75 8.56 -1.74 -11.99
CA LEU A 75 10.01 -1.67 -11.76
C LEU A 75 10.82 -2.46 -12.80
N ASN A 76 10.33 -3.62 -13.22
CA ASN A 76 10.94 -4.42 -14.29
C ASN A 76 10.91 -3.65 -15.62
N GLU A 77 9.75 -3.11 -16.00
CA GLU A 77 9.61 -2.31 -17.23
C GLU A 77 10.48 -1.05 -17.18
N PHE A 78 10.56 -0.38 -16.02
CA PHE A 78 11.44 0.77 -15.85
C PHE A 78 12.91 0.40 -16.07
N THR A 79 13.33 -0.73 -15.51
CA THR A 79 14.71 -1.23 -15.60
C THR A 79 15.07 -1.61 -17.03
N GLU A 80 14.15 -2.24 -17.76
CA GLU A 80 14.32 -2.64 -19.16
C GLU A 80 14.36 -1.44 -20.10
N GLN A 81 13.45 -0.47 -19.91
CA GLN A 81 13.29 0.64 -20.83
C GLN A 81 14.27 1.78 -20.56
N TYR A 82 14.60 2.07 -19.30
CA TYR A 82 15.31 3.29 -18.91
C TYR A 82 16.66 2.99 -18.29
N ALA A 83 16.70 2.58 -17.02
CA ALA A 83 17.94 2.30 -16.31
C ALA A 83 17.71 1.41 -15.10
N ARG A 84 18.72 0.61 -14.78
CA ARG A 84 18.79 -0.15 -13.54
C ARG A 84 18.96 0.79 -12.35
N LEU A 85 18.10 0.64 -11.36
CA LEU A 85 18.18 1.36 -10.09
C LEU A 85 19.28 0.78 -9.22
N ARG A 86 19.87 1.64 -8.38
CA ARG A 86 20.81 1.19 -7.35
C ARG A 86 20.08 0.45 -6.23
N PRO A 87 20.65 -0.64 -5.67
CA PRO A 87 20.02 -1.39 -4.58
C PRO A 87 19.66 -0.52 -3.38
N GLU A 88 20.51 0.45 -3.02
CA GLU A 88 20.33 1.33 -1.87
C GLU A 88 19.12 2.27 -2.01
N VAL A 89 18.70 2.53 -3.25
CA VAL A 89 17.58 3.41 -3.58
C VAL A 89 16.25 2.69 -3.40
N LEU A 90 16.24 1.37 -3.61
CA LEU A 90 15.03 0.56 -3.49
C LEU A 90 14.54 0.46 -2.04
N LYS A 91 15.41 0.62 -1.02
CA LYS A 91 15.06 0.61 0.41
C LYS A 91 14.04 -0.50 0.77
N GLY A 92 14.32 -1.74 0.37
CA GLY A 92 13.44 -2.88 0.62
C GLY A 92 12.20 -2.99 -0.27
N ALA A 93 12.03 -2.15 -1.30
CA ALA A 93 10.95 -2.28 -2.26
C ALA A 93 11.02 -3.63 -3.01
N PRO A 94 9.89 -4.35 -3.14
CA PRO A 94 9.86 -5.65 -3.80
C PRO A 94 9.97 -5.52 -5.32
N LEU A 95 10.20 -6.65 -6.01
CA LEU A 95 10.36 -6.66 -7.47
C LEU A 95 9.08 -6.23 -8.23
N HIS A 96 7.90 -6.41 -7.63
CA HIS A 96 6.63 -5.96 -8.19
C HIS A 96 6.32 -4.48 -7.89
N ALA A 97 7.27 -3.73 -7.33
CA ALA A 97 7.08 -2.32 -7.08
C ALA A 97 6.85 -1.53 -8.38
N THR A 98 6.15 -0.41 -8.25
CA THR A 98 5.95 0.60 -9.28
C THR A 98 6.92 1.74 -9.02
N VAL A 99 7.69 2.11 -10.03
CA VAL A 99 8.49 3.33 -10.02
C VAL A 99 7.55 4.51 -10.26
N SER A 100 7.55 5.47 -9.34
CA SER A 100 6.81 6.72 -9.44
C SER A 100 7.79 7.87 -9.51
N ILE A 101 7.82 8.58 -10.64
CA ILE A 101 8.58 9.81 -10.81
C ILE A 101 7.59 10.96 -10.84
N SER A 102 7.71 11.87 -9.89
CA SER A 102 6.84 13.03 -9.74
C SER A 102 7.64 14.28 -9.34
N PRO A 103 7.01 15.46 -9.22
CA PRO A 103 7.67 16.64 -8.64
C PRO A 103 8.24 16.39 -7.24
N TRP A 104 7.70 15.39 -6.52
CA TRP A 104 8.13 14.97 -5.18
C TRP A 104 9.30 13.98 -5.19
N GLY A 105 9.89 13.69 -6.36
CA GLY A 105 11.05 12.82 -6.47
C GLY A 105 10.75 11.46 -7.10
N LEU A 106 11.76 10.58 -6.98
CA LEU A 106 11.69 9.18 -7.34
C LEU A 106 11.21 8.38 -6.11
N GLN A 107 10.08 7.70 -6.24
CA GLN A 107 9.45 6.93 -5.19
C GLN A 107 9.15 5.51 -5.69
N PHE A 108 9.02 4.58 -4.75
CA PHE A 108 8.62 3.20 -5.00
C PHE A 108 7.31 2.95 -4.31
N ASP A 109 6.36 2.43 -5.08
CA ASP A 109 5.00 2.26 -4.64
C ASP A 109 4.55 0.84 -4.92
N PHE A 110 3.92 0.20 -3.94
CA PHE A 110 3.43 -1.15 -4.06
C PHE A 110 2.24 -1.35 -3.12
N PRO A 111 1.30 -2.25 -3.47
CA PRO A 111 0.04 -2.39 -2.74
C PRO A 111 0.22 -2.57 -1.23
N GLU A 112 1.20 -3.36 -0.81
CA GLU A 112 1.43 -3.67 0.60
C GLU A 112 1.82 -2.44 1.43
N SER A 113 2.73 -1.61 0.91
CA SER A 113 3.15 -0.36 1.56
C SER A 113 1.99 0.62 1.70
N ARG A 114 1.12 0.71 0.68
CA ARG A 114 -0.09 1.55 0.75
C ARG A 114 -1.08 1.01 1.77
N LEU A 115 -1.44 -0.27 1.66
CA LEU A 115 -2.47 -0.87 2.49
C LEU A 115 -2.08 -0.91 3.97
N VAL A 116 -0.79 -1.08 4.30
CA VAL A 116 -0.36 -1.01 5.70
C VAL A 116 -0.41 0.42 6.25
N LYS A 117 -0.08 1.43 5.43
CA LYS A 117 -0.17 2.84 5.84
C LYS A 117 -1.62 3.28 5.98
N ASP A 118 -2.49 2.88 5.05
CA ASP A 118 -3.94 3.14 5.12
C ASP A 118 -4.55 2.46 6.35
N SER A 119 -4.14 1.21 6.63
CA SER A 119 -4.55 0.48 7.85
C SER A 119 -4.07 1.19 9.12
N ALA A 120 -2.83 1.66 9.13
CA ALA A 120 -2.24 2.40 10.25
C ALA A 120 -2.96 3.74 10.51
N GLU A 121 -3.24 4.53 9.47
CA GLU A 121 -4.05 5.75 9.56
C GLU A 121 -5.45 5.45 10.10
N ALA A 122 -6.10 4.41 9.57
CA ALA A 122 -7.43 4.01 10.02
C ALA A 122 -7.45 3.53 11.48
N VAL A 123 -6.40 2.84 11.94
CA VAL A 123 -6.24 2.47 13.35
C VAL A 123 -6.06 3.69 14.23
N ASN A 124 -5.16 4.62 13.86
CA ASN A 124 -4.94 5.85 14.61
C ASN A 124 -6.23 6.67 14.73
N ALA A 125 -6.94 6.85 13.62
CA ALA A 125 -8.22 7.54 13.60
C ALA A 125 -9.29 6.82 14.44
N THR A 126 -9.31 5.47 14.42
CA THR A 126 -10.22 4.68 15.25
C THR A 126 -10.00 4.96 16.74
N LEU A 127 -8.75 5.00 17.19
CA LEU A 127 -8.38 5.29 18.57
C LEU A 127 -8.73 6.73 18.94
N ASP A 128 -8.43 7.72 18.09
CA ASP A 128 -8.78 9.13 18.32
C ASP A 128 -10.29 9.32 18.52
N TYR A 129 -11.10 8.71 17.65
CA TYR A 129 -12.55 8.82 17.74
C TYR A 129 -13.13 8.02 18.90
N ASP A 130 -12.49 6.92 19.32
CA ASP A 130 -12.91 6.16 20.49
C ASP A 130 -12.64 6.94 21.79
N GLU A 131 -11.46 7.56 21.91
CA GLU A 131 -11.11 8.42 23.03
C GLU A 131 -12.04 9.64 23.13
N GLU A 132 -12.36 10.30 22.01
CA GLU A 132 -13.34 11.39 21.98
C GLU A 132 -14.75 10.90 22.35
N HIS A 133 -15.15 9.72 21.87
CA HIS A 133 -16.45 9.14 22.19
C HIS A 133 -16.55 8.81 23.69
N GLN A 134 -15.49 8.27 24.29
CA GLN A 134 -15.40 7.99 25.71
C GLN A 134 -15.45 9.29 26.53
N ARG A 135 -14.72 10.33 26.12
CA ARG A 135 -14.78 11.66 26.77
C ARG A 135 -16.19 12.25 26.78
N LEU A 136 -16.95 12.10 25.69
CA LEU A 136 -18.34 12.55 25.63
C LEU A 136 -19.27 11.71 26.53
N ALA A 137 -19.03 10.41 26.64
CA ALA A 137 -19.78 9.54 27.55
C ALA A 137 -19.52 9.91 29.02
N ASP A 138 -18.26 10.20 29.37
CA ASP A 138 -17.83 10.55 30.73
C ASP A 138 -18.26 11.95 31.15
N ALA A 139 -18.47 12.87 30.19
CA ALA A 139 -18.91 14.23 30.45
C ALA A 139 -20.34 14.33 31.05
N ARG A 140 -21.08 13.22 31.21
CA ARG A 140 -22.43 13.16 31.79
C ARG A 140 -23.38 14.22 31.20
N ILE A 141 -23.33 14.40 29.89
CA ILE A 141 -24.13 15.39 29.17
C ILE A 141 -25.61 15.13 29.46
N LYS A 142 -26.34 16.15 29.91
CA LYS A 142 -27.78 16.02 30.17
C LYS A 142 -28.50 15.67 28.87
N TRP A 143 -29.52 14.81 28.96
CA TRP A 143 -30.31 14.37 27.80
C TRP A 143 -30.86 15.51 26.93
N LYS A 144 -31.26 16.63 27.56
CA LYS A 144 -31.72 17.85 26.88
C LYS A 144 -30.64 18.43 25.95
N ASP A 145 -29.40 18.49 26.43
CA ASP A 145 -28.28 19.08 25.70
C ASP A 145 -27.77 18.13 24.60
N ALA A 146 -27.81 16.82 24.85
CA ALA A 146 -27.50 15.80 23.84
C ALA A 146 -28.49 15.83 22.65
N LYS A 147 -29.75 16.20 22.91
CA LYS A 147 -30.78 16.36 21.86
C LYS A 147 -30.72 17.69 21.10
N ALA A 148 -29.93 18.65 21.55
CA ALA A 148 -29.76 19.91 20.83
C ALA A 148 -29.25 19.62 19.39
N PRO A 149 -29.83 20.23 18.34
CA PRO A 149 -29.52 19.86 16.95
C PRO A 149 -28.01 19.84 16.62
N ARG A 150 -27.26 20.83 17.10
CA ARG A 150 -25.81 20.92 16.92
C ARG A 150 -25.06 19.77 17.59
N LYS A 151 -25.38 19.47 18.86
CA LYS A 151 -24.70 18.42 19.62
C LYS A 151 -25.04 17.03 19.08
N ARG A 152 -26.31 16.82 18.68
CA ARG A 152 -26.75 15.59 18.01
C ARG A 152 -25.99 15.37 16.70
N ALA A 153 -25.82 16.41 15.88
CA ALA A 153 -25.08 16.32 14.62
C ALA A 153 -23.59 16.01 14.84
N GLU A 154 -22.98 16.61 15.87
CA GLU A 154 -21.60 16.37 16.29
C GLU A 154 -21.38 14.90 16.73
N ILE A 155 -22.22 14.40 17.66
CA ILE A 155 -22.17 13.00 18.12
C ILE A 155 -22.39 12.04 16.94
N ALA A 156 -23.38 12.33 16.09
CA ALA A 156 -23.66 11.49 14.93
C ALA A 156 -22.49 11.47 13.94
N ARG A 157 -21.78 12.60 13.74
CA ARG A 157 -20.57 12.65 12.92
C ARG A 157 -19.46 11.80 13.55
N LEU A 158 -19.23 11.95 14.85
CA LEU A 158 -18.21 11.19 15.58
C LEU A 158 -18.42 9.67 15.44
N VAL A 159 -19.65 9.20 15.70
CA VAL A 159 -20.00 7.78 15.55
C VAL A 159 -19.75 7.30 14.12
N ARG A 160 -20.21 8.03 13.10
CA ARG A 160 -19.98 7.67 11.70
C ARG A 160 -18.49 7.61 11.34
N CYS A 161 -17.69 8.58 11.79
CA CYS A 161 -16.27 8.62 11.54
C CYS A 161 -15.52 7.47 12.24
N ARG A 162 -15.89 7.17 13.49
CA ARG A 162 -15.36 6.01 14.24
C ARG A 162 -15.63 4.70 13.52
N GLU A 163 -16.87 4.46 13.14
CA GLU A 163 -17.24 3.23 12.43
C GLU A 163 -16.61 3.15 11.03
N LEU A 164 -16.48 4.28 10.32
CA LEU A 164 -15.78 4.33 9.04
C LEU A 164 -14.32 3.92 9.22
N ALA A 165 -13.62 4.48 10.21
CA ALA A 165 -12.23 4.17 10.49
C ALA A 165 -12.04 2.68 10.84
N GLN A 166 -12.93 2.10 11.67
CA GLN A 166 -12.90 0.68 12.01
C GLN A 166 -13.05 -0.22 10.79
N ARG A 167 -14.02 0.07 9.92
CA ARG A 167 -14.25 -0.68 8.68
C ARG A 167 -13.06 -0.55 7.73
N SER A 168 -12.51 0.66 7.58
CA SER A 168 -11.33 0.91 6.75
C SER A 168 -10.12 0.13 7.25
N ALA A 169 -9.85 0.12 8.56
CA ALA A 169 -8.74 -0.63 9.15
C ALA A 169 -8.85 -2.13 8.83
N LEU A 170 -10.04 -2.71 9.02
CA LEU A 170 -10.25 -4.14 8.79
C LEU A 170 -10.20 -4.52 7.29
N LEU A 171 -10.75 -3.68 6.41
CA LEU A 171 -10.65 -3.89 4.96
C LEU A 171 -9.21 -3.78 4.47
N CYS A 172 -8.47 -2.76 4.92
CA CYS A 172 -7.06 -2.61 4.56
C CYS A 172 -6.24 -3.78 5.07
N ALA A 173 -6.51 -4.28 6.28
CA ALA A 173 -5.84 -5.44 6.84
C ALA A 173 -6.07 -6.72 6.00
N PHE A 174 -7.32 -6.99 5.60
CA PHE A 174 -7.62 -8.14 4.73
C PHE A 174 -6.94 -8.01 3.37
N ASN A 175 -7.03 -6.85 2.73
CA ASN A 175 -6.41 -6.62 1.42
C ASN A 175 -4.88 -6.65 1.50
N LEU A 176 -4.29 -6.21 2.62
CA LEU A 176 -2.86 -6.21 2.85
C LEU A 176 -2.28 -7.63 2.83
N VAL A 177 -2.90 -8.56 3.56
CA VAL A 177 -2.41 -9.95 3.59
C VAL A 177 -2.56 -10.65 2.24
N GLU A 178 -3.64 -10.33 1.50
CA GLU A 178 -3.83 -10.82 0.13
C GLU A 178 -2.79 -10.24 -0.82
N ALA A 179 -2.57 -8.92 -0.79
CA ALA A 179 -1.55 -8.25 -1.58
C ALA A 179 -0.16 -8.85 -1.31
N TYR A 180 0.19 -9.05 -0.04
CA TYR A 180 1.48 -9.58 0.38
C TYR A 180 1.74 -11.00 -0.16
N VAL A 181 0.79 -11.91 0.00
CA VAL A 181 0.98 -13.29 -0.50
C VAL A 181 0.98 -13.35 -2.02
N ASN A 182 0.18 -12.52 -2.69
CA ASN A 182 0.20 -12.40 -4.15
C ASN A 182 1.52 -11.80 -4.65
N GLY A 183 2.09 -10.81 -3.94
CA GLY A 183 3.39 -10.21 -4.24
C GLY A 183 4.53 -11.24 -4.16
N ILE A 184 4.50 -12.11 -3.14
CA ILE A 184 5.43 -13.23 -3.02
C ILE A 184 5.29 -14.21 -4.20
N ALA A 185 4.06 -14.59 -4.55
CA ALA A 185 3.82 -15.47 -5.70
C ALA A 185 4.33 -14.86 -7.00
N TRP A 186 4.04 -13.58 -7.23
CA TRP A 186 4.51 -12.86 -8.41
C TRP A 186 6.04 -12.84 -8.48
N CYS A 187 6.71 -12.48 -7.38
CA CYS A 187 8.18 -12.47 -7.32
C CYS A 187 8.77 -13.85 -7.67
N TYR A 188 8.18 -14.93 -7.17
CA TYR A 188 8.61 -16.28 -7.49
C TYR A 188 8.45 -16.62 -8.97
N VAL A 189 7.29 -16.31 -9.55
CA VAL A 189 7.01 -16.56 -10.97
C VAL A 189 8.04 -15.87 -11.86
N GLN A 190 8.37 -14.61 -11.56
CA GLN A 190 9.32 -13.82 -12.35
C GLN A 190 10.77 -14.29 -12.19
N THR A 191 11.17 -14.78 -11.01
CA THR A 191 12.58 -15.08 -10.72
C THR A 191 12.98 -16.54 -10.95
N ARG A 192 12.04 -17.48 -10.81
CA ARG A 192 12.33 -18.93 -10.90
C ARG A 192 11.68 -19.60 -12.11
N GLY A 193 10.67 -18.96 -12.72
CA GLY A 193 9.80 -19.60 -13.71
C GLY A 193 8.97 -20.74 -13.10
N ILE A 194 7.88 -21.11 -13.77
CA ILE A 194 6.90 -22.08 -13.22
C ILE A 194 6.65 -23.31 -14.10
N SER A 195 7.44 -23.48 -15.16
CA SER A 195 7.30 -24.60 -16.11
C SER A 195 7.55 -25.97 -15.49
N HIS A 196 8.26 -26.06 -14.37
CA HIS A 196 8.50 -27.30 -13.65
C HIS A 196 7.36 -27.66 -12.67
N LEU A 197 6.47 -26.71 -12.36
CA LEU A 197 5.36 -26.91 -11.43
C LEU A 197 4.18 -27.62 -12.12
N ASN A 198 3.40 -28.36 -11.34
CA ASN A 198 2.13 -28.91 -11.81
C ASN A 198 1.06 -27.82 -12.00
N ASP A 199 0.00 -28.13 -12.74
CA ASP A 199 -1.07 -27.19 -13.07
C ASP A 199 -1.77 -26.56 -11.85
N ASN A 200 -1.89 -27.29 -10.75
CA ASN A 200 -2.51 -26.77 -9.53
C ASN A 200 -1.61 -25.73 -8.86
N HIS A 201 -0.30 -25.98 -8.79
CA HIS A 201 0.67 -25.02 -8.25
C HIS A 201 0.82 -23.80 -9.16
N ARG A 202 0.79 -23.98 -10.48
CA ARG A 202 0.77 -22.85 -11.42
C ARG A 202 -0.46 -21.97 -11.19
N ASN A 203 -1.65 -22.56 -11.18
CA ASN A 203 -2.88 -21.79 -10.92
C ASN A 203 -2.89 -21.14 -9.52
N LEU A 204 -2.31 -21.77 -8.51
CA LEU A 204 -2.18 -21.19 -7.18
C LEU A 204 -1.32 -19.92 -7.17
N LEU A 205 -0.29 -19.85 -8.02
CA LEU A 205 0.60 -18.70 -8.12
C LEU A 205 0.09 -17.61 -9.08
N THR A 206 -0.66 -17.98 -10.13
CA THR A 206 -1.05 -17.05 -11.21
C THR A 206 -2.54 -16.76 -11.31
N GLU A 207 -3.40 -17.63 -10.74
CA GLU A 207 -4.86 -17.59 -10.86
C GLU A 207 -5.41 -17.54 -12.30
N GLU A 208 -4.61 -17.95 -13.29
CA GLU A 208 -4.99 -17.87 -14.71
C GLU A 208 -6.21 -18.72 -15.08
N LYS A 209 -6.39 -19.89 -14.45
CA LYS A 209 -7.52 -20.80 -14.78
C LYS A 209 -8.73 -20.56 -13.89
N ARG A 210 -8.51 -20.23 -12.61
CA ARG A 210 -9.59 -19.99 -11.63
C ARG A 210 -9.10 -19.16 -10.44
N PRO A 211 -10.00 -18.37 -9.81
CA PRO A 211 -9.73 -17.75 -8.52
C PRO A 211 -9.38 -18.77 -7.44
N VAL A 212 -8.47 -18.41 -6.54
CA VAL A 212 -8.05 -19.26 -5.43
C VAL A 212 -8.39 -18.60 -4.09
N ASN A 213 -8.87 -19.40 -3.14
CA ASN A 213 -9.21 -18.90 -1.81
C ASN A 213 -7.95 -18.37 -1.10
N LEU A 214 -8.06 -17.19 -0.48
CA LEU A 214 -7.00 -16.57 0.32
C LEU A 214 -6.38 -17.52 1.36
N VAL A 215 -7.16 -18.34 2.06
CA VAL A 215 -6.62 -19.31 3.05
C VAL A 215 -5.71 -20.31 2.37
N GLU A 216 -6.09 -20.79 1.19
CA GLU A 216 -5.29 -21.71 0.40
C GLU A 216 -3.99 -21.04 -0.08
N LYS A 217 -4.06 -19.78 -0.51
CA LYS A 217 -2.90 -18.95 -0.85
C LYS A 217 -1.92 -18.85 0.31
N LEU A 218 -2.39 -18.44 1.49
CA LEU A 218 -1.57 -18.20 2.67
C LEU A 218 -0.85 -19.46 3.18
N VAL A 219 -1.49 -20.63 3.07
CA VAL A 219 -0.87 -21.89 3.49
C VAL A 219 0.10 -22.43 2.43
N LYS A 220 -0.28 -22.37 1.15
CA LYS A 220 0.41 -23.13 0.10
C LYS A 220 1.46 -22.34 -0.68
N ILE A 221 1.27 -21.03 -0.89
CA ILE A 221 2.23 -20.21 -1.64
C ILE A 221 3.60 -20.17 -0.94
N PRO A 222 3.72 -19.84 0.37
CA PRO A 222 5.03 -19.77 1.02
C PRO A 222 5.80 -21.10 0.92
N ARG A 223 5.09 -22.23 1.08
CA ARG A 223 5.65 -23.57 0.92
C ARG A 223 6.22 -23.81 -0.48
N ILE A 224 5.51 -23.41 -1.53
CA ILE A 224 5.98 -23.56 -2.92
C ILE A 224 7.20 -22.68 -3.16
N VAL A 225 7.19 -21.45 -2.64
CA VAL A 225 8.28 -20.49 -2.82
C VAL A 225 9.57 -20.96 -2.17
N VAL A 226 9.50 -21.52 -0.96
CA VAL A 226 10.66 -22.05 -0.24
C VAL A 226 11.05 -23.45 -0.71
N GLY A 227 10.11 -24.21 -1.29
CA GLY A 227 10.36 -25.57 -1.80
C GLY A 227 10.33 -26.65 -0.72
N THR A 228 9.57 -26.45 0.36
CA THR A 228 9.46 -27.38 1.50
C THR A 228 8.16 -28.18 1.47
N GLY A 229 8.04 -29.22 2.31
CA GLY A 229 6.79 -29.99 2.48
C GLY A 229 5.76 -29.32 3.39
N GLU A 230 6.24 -28.55 4.37
CA GLU A 230 5.43 -27.82 5.35
C GLU A 230 5.56 -26.30 5.12
N GLY A 231 4.47 -25.57 5.41
CA GLY A 231 4.42 -24.11 5.33
C GLY A 231 4.34 -23.47 6.73
N PRO A 232 4.45 -22.13 6.82
CA PRO A 232 4.46 -21.42 8.10
C PRO A 232 3.08 -21.39 8.77
N LEU A 233 2.02 -21.57 8.00
CA LEU A 233 0.65 -21.41 8.46
C LEU A 233 -0.15 -22.69 8.26
N HIS A 234 -1.12 -22.90 9.14
CA HIS A 234 -2.08 -23.99 9.07
C HIS A 234 -3.48 -23.45 9.42
N ASP A 235 -4.51 -23.89 8.71
CA ASP A 235 -5.89 -23.35 8.84
C ASP A 235 -6.49 -23.50 10.25
N SER A 236 -6.10 -24.55 10.96
CA SER A 236 -6.51 -24.84 12.33
C SER A 236 -5.61 -24.24 13.42
N ARG A 237 -4.56 -23.48 13.07
CA ARG A 237 -3.61 -22.90 14.02
C ARG A 237 -3.63 -21.36 13.97
N GLU A 238 -3.23 -20.74 15.08
CA GLU A 238 -3.00 -19.30 15.10
C GLU A 238 -1.78 -18.93 14.24
N PRO A 239 -1.73 -17.71 13.68
CA PRO A 239 -2.78 -16.67 13.70
C PRO A 239 -3.91 -16.87 12.66
N LEU A 240 -3.77 -17.82 11.74
CA LEU A 240 -4.67 -17.96 10.59
C LEU A 240 -6.10 -18.36 11.00
N LYS A 241 -6.25 -19.24 11.99
CA LYS A 241 -7.55 -19.65 12.53
C LYS A 241 -8.37 -18.46 12.99
N SER A 242 -7.81 -17.61 13.87
CA SER A 242 -8.51 -16.42 14.36
C SER A 242 -8.74 -15.40 13.26
N PHE A 243 -7.80 -15.24 12.33
CA PHE A 243 -7.99 -14.35 11.18
C PHE A 243 -9.23 -14.74 10.37
N VAL A 244 -9.38 -16.03 10.04
CA VAL A 244 -10.55 -16.52 9.30
C VAL A 244 -11.83 -16.41 10.12
N ALA A 245 -11.79 -16.69 11.41
CA ALA A 245 -12.98 -16.62 12.27
C ALA A 245 -13.46 -15.18 12.52
N ILE A 246 -12.53 -14.22 12.57
CA ILE A 246 -12.81 -12.83 12.95
C ILE A 246 -12.87 -11.94 11.73
N VAL A 247 -11.79 -11.83 10.95
CA VAL A 247 -11.67 -10.82 9.89
C VAL A 247 -12.60 -11.12 8.71
N LYS A 248 -12.67 -12.38 8.28
CA LYS A 248 -13.43 -12.76 7.08
C LYS A 248 -14.93 -12.42 7.19
N PRO A 249 -15.66 -12.76 8.27
CA PRO A 249 -17.07 -12.37 8.40
C PRO A 249 -17.33 -10.87 8.32
N PHE A 250 -16.47 -10.05 8.95
CA PHE A 250 -16.61 -8.58 8.87
C PHE A 250 -16.31 -8.06 7.47
N ARG A 251 -15.25 -8.55 6.82
CA ARG A 251 -14.93 -8.19 5.44
C ARG A 251 -16.12 -8.50 4.52
N ASP A 252 -16.64 -9.73 4.60
CA ASP A 252 -17.76 -10.16 3.75
C ASP A 252 -19.04 -9.36 4.03
N ALA A 253 -19.29 -8.95 5.27
CA ALA A 253 -20.41 -8.07 5.62
C ALA A 253 -20.24 -6.65 5.07
N ILE A 254 -19.01 -6.12 5.04
CA ILE A 254 -18.71 -4.77 4.54
C ILE A 254 -18.76 -4.74 3.01
N VAL A 255 -18.13 -5.70 2.32
CA VAL A 255 -18.03 -5.70 0.85
C VAL A 255 -19.26 -6.29 0.15
N HIS A 256 -20.03 -7.12 0.85
CA HIS A 256 -21.23 -7.78 0.33
C HIS A 256 -22.39 -7.57 1.30
N ALA A 257 -22.64 -6.29 1.62
CA ALA A 257 -23.66 -5.86 2.55
C ALA A 257 -25.06 -6.34 2.13
N SER A 258 -25.81 -6.84 3.11
CA SER A 258 -27.21 -7.25 2.97
C SER A 258 -28.05 -6.36 3.89
N PRO A 259 -29.16 -5.77 3.42
CA PRO A 259 -30.06 -5.00 4.27
C PRO A 259 -30.94 -5.88 5.16
N PHE A 260 -30.89 -7.21 5.00
CA PHE A 260 -31.70 -8.17 5.75
C PHE A 260 -30.83 -9.14 6.55
N SER A 261 -31.31 -9.53 7.72
CA SER A 261 -30.80 -10.67 8.48
C SER A 261 -31.14 -11.97 7.76
N ALA A 262 -30.12 -12.72 7.34
CA ALA A 262 -30.28 -13.99 6.65
C ALA A 262 -29.10 -14.95 6.94
N PRO A 263 -28.87 -15.34 8.21
CA PRO A 263 -27.69 -16.11 8.62
C PRO A 263 -27.57 -17.46 7.90
N GLU A 264 -28.71 -18.10 7.58
CA GLU A 264 -28.74 -19.39 6.85
C GLU A 264 -28.13 -19.29 5.44
N LYS A 265 -28.20 -18.11 4.80
CA LYS A 265 -27.66 -17.91 3.44
C LYS A 265 -26.16 -17.64 3.42
N PHE A 266 -25.54 -17.31 4.55
CA PHE A 266 -24.18 -16.78 4.61
C PHE A 266 -23.25 -17.59 5.52
N GLY A 267 -23.49 -18.90 5.67
CA GLY A 267 -22.61 -19.77 6.45
C GLY A 267 -22.75 -19.57 7.95
N GLY A 268 -23.93 -19.18 8.42
CA GLY A 268 -24.30 -19.19 9.85
C GLY A 268 -24.09 -17.88 10.60
N TYR A 269 -23.54 -16.83 9.97
CA TYR A 269 -23.39 -15.51 10.60
C TYR A 269 -24.28 -14.46 9.95
N ASP A 270 -24.81 -13.54 10.76
CA ASP A 270 -25.64 -12.43 10.29
C ASP A 270 -24.75 -11.28 9.80
N LYS A 271 -24.77 -11.01 8.49
CA LYS A 271 -24.02 -9.91 7.88
C LYS A 271 -24.47 -8.54 8.37
N LEU A 272 -25.76 -8.34 8.65
CA LEU A 272 -26.27 -7.06 9.13
C LEU A 272 -25.73 -6.79 10.53
N GLU A 273 -25.71 -7.81 11.39
CA GLU A 273 -25.10 -7.75 12.71
C GLU A 273 -23.59 -7.43 12.61
N LYS A 274 -22.85 -8.12 11.73
CA LYS A 274 -21.40 -7.84 11.56
C LYS A 274 -21.12 -6.45 11.00
N LEU A 275 -21.98 -5.92 10.13
CA LEU A 275 -21.81 -4.57 9.57
C LEU A 275 -21.89 -3.48 10.64
N TYR A 276 -22.81 -3.62 11.60
CA TYR A 276 -23.02 -2.64 12.68
C TYR A 276 -22.29 -2.97 13.98
N GLY A 277 -21.94 -4.24 14.20
CA GLY A 277 -21.33 -4.75 15.43
C GLY A 277 -19.80 -4.76 15.44
N LEU A 278 -19.15 -4.09 14.48
CA LEU A 278 -17.69 -3.98 14.47
C LEU A 278 -17.24 -3.07 15.62
N THR A 279 -16.40 -3.59 16.50
CA THR A 279 -15.85 -2.84 17.65
C THR A 279 -14.42 -2.40 17.39
N VAL A 280 -13.93 -1.42 18.17
CA VAL A 280 -12.52 -1.01 18.17
C VAL A 280 -11.61 -2.21 18.46
N ALA A 281 -11.91 -2.98 19.51
CA ALA A 281 -11.12 -4.15 19.89
C ALA A 281 -11.03 -5.17 18.74
N THR A 282 -12.14 -5.44 18.05
CA THR A 282 -12.16 -6.33 16.89
C THR A 282 -11.33 -5.80 15.72
N ALA A 283 -11.43 -4.51 15.40
CA ALA A 283 -10.64 -3.90 14.34
C ALA A 283 -9.13 -3.97 14.65
N LEU A 284 -8.73 -3.60 15.87
CA LEU A 284 -7.33 -3.67 16.31
C LEU A 284 -6.80 -5.10 16.32
N HIS A 285 -7.60 -6.05 16.78
CA HIS A 285 -7.24 -7.46 16.78
C HIS A 285 -7.09 -8.02 15.36
N GLY A 286 -7.99 -7.65 14.44
CA GLY A 286 -7.90 -8.02 13.02
C GLY A 286 -6.63 -7.51 12.34
N VAL A 287 -6.25 -6.26 12.61
CA VAL A 287 -4.96 -5.69 12.16
C VAL A 287 -3.79 -6.44 12.80
N GLY A 288 -3.84 -6.74 14.10
CA GLY A 288 -2.81 -7.52 14.79
C GLY A 288 -2.60 -8.91 14.18
N LEU A 289 -3.68 -9.65 13.92
CA LEU A 289 -3.62 -10.97 13.28
C LEU A 289 -3.03 -10.89 11.86
N THR A 290 -3.36 -9.85 11.12
CA THR A 290 -2.82 -9.59 9.78
C THR A 290 -1.31 -9.42 9.81
N LEU A 291 -0.81 -8.59 10.73
CA LEU A 291 0.63 -8.37 10.89
C LEU A 291 1.35 -9.64 11.38
N ALA A 292 0.72 -10.41 12.27
CA ALA A 292 1.25 -11.70 12.70
C ALA A 292 1.37 -12.70 11.53
N ILE A 293 0.36 -12.80 10.68
CA ILE A 293 0.40 -13.63 9.46
C ILE A 293 1.55 -13.19 8.54
N ILE A 294 1.69 -11.88 8.31
CA ILE A 294 2.78 -11.33 7.49
C ILE A 294 4.13 -11.67 8.09
N SER A 295 4.29 -11.52 9.41
CA SER A 295 5.53 -11.85 10.13
C SER A 295 5.92 -13.31 9.92
N GLU A 296 4.99 -14.24 10.16
CA GLU A 296 5.22 -15.70 10.01
C GLU A 296 5.64 -16.05 8.58
N ILE A 297 4.92 -15.51 7.58
CA ILE A 297 5.27 -15.73 6.18
C ILE A 297 6.62 -15.10 5.85
N HIS A 298 6.87 -13.86 6.28
CA HIS A 298 8.10 -13.13 5.98
C HIS A 298 9.33 -13.88 6.48
N GLN A 299 9.33 -14.25 7.76
CA GLN A 299 10.40 -15.02 8.39
C GLN A 299 10.62 -16.35 7.68
N PHE A 300 9.53 -17.06 7.36
CA PHE A 300 9.60 -18.33 6.66
C PHE A 300 10.19 -18.21 5.24
N THR A 301 9.89 -17.12 4.53
CA THR A 301 10.42 -16.86 3.18
C THR A 301 11.85 -16.30 3.16
N GLY A 302 12.53 -16.23 4.31
CA GLY A 302 13.92 -15.80 4.42
C GLY A 302 14.12 -14.38 4.94
N GLY A 303 13.09 -13.76 5.54
CA GLY A 303 13.25 -12.53 6.32
C GLY A 303 14.16 -12.74 7.53
N ASP A 304 14.77 -11.66 8.02
CA ASP A 304 15.79 -11.66 9.08
C ASP A 304 15.23 -11.81 10.51
N GLY A 305 13.96 -12.19 10.65
CA GLY A 305 13.25 -12.22 11.93
C GLY A 305 12.45 -10.94 12.21
N GLN A 306 12.71 -9.84 11.51
CA GLN A 306 11.99 -8.57 11.68
C GLN A 306 10.81 -8.46 10.71
N MET A 307 9.91 -7.51 10.98
CA MET A 307 8.88 -7.15 10.00
C MET A 307 9.53 -6.45 8.79
N PRO A 308 8.91 -6.53 7.59
CA PRO A 308 9.41 -5.78 6.44
C PRO A 308 9.56 -4.29 6.76
N GLU A 309 10.64 -3.65 6.27
CA GLU A 309 10.99 -2.25 6.58
C GLU A 309 9.88 -1.23 6.30
N TRP A 310 8.99 -1.54 5.35
CA TRP A 310 7.87 -0.69 4.96
C TRP A 310 6.67 -0.76 5.93
N VAL A 311 6.70 -1.65 6.93
CA VAL A 311 5.67 -1.76 7.97
C VAL A 311 5.94 -0.75 9.08
N PRO A 312 5.02 0.21 9.34
CA PRO A 312 5.22 1.22 10.37
C PRO A 312 5.26 0.59 11.77
N SER A 313 6.11 1.13 12.63
CA SER A 313 6.22 0.69 14.02
C SER A 313 4.97 1.05 14.84
N ARG A 314 4.65 0.23 15.83
CA ARG A 314 3.50 0.41 16.73
C ARG A 314 3.96 0.91 18.09
N THR A 315 3.23 1.86 18.68
CA THR A 315 3.43 2.36 20.04
C THR A 315 2.67 1.51 21.06
N GLU A 316 2.98 1.70 22.35
CA GLU A 316 2.38 0.93 23.47
C GLU A 316 0.86 1.14 23.59
N ASP A 317 0.36 2.33 23.24
CA ASP A 317 -1.07 2.65 23.18
C ASP A 317 -1.78 2.04 21.95
N GLY A 318 -1.04 1.32 21.10
CA GLY A 318 -1.56 0.63 19.94
C GLY A 318 -1.63 1.48 18.67
N ARG A 319 -1.16 2.73 18.68
CA ARG A 319 -1.05 3.59 17.49
C ARG A 319 0.14 3.22 16.61
N PHE A 320 0.13 3.67 15.37
CA PHE A 320 1.23 3.52 14.43
C PHE A 320 2.00 4.82 14.27
N ARG A 321 3.33 4.72 14.27
CA ARG A 321 4.23 5.82 13.88
C ARG A 321 4.39 5.81 12.37
N LEU A 322 3.64 6.67 11.71
CA LEU A 322 3.84 6.96 10.31
C LEU A 322 5.02 7.93 10.21
N ALA A 323 5.98 7.63 9.34
CA ALA A 323 7.02 8.60 9.01
C ALA A 323 6.30 9.85 8.47
N ASN A 324 6.32 10.94 9.24
CA ASN A 324 6.00 12.25 8.71
C ASN A 324 6.91 12.41 7.49
N GLY A 325 6.33 12.57 6.29
CA GLY A 325 7.08 12.55 5.04
C GLY A 325 8.41 13.30 5.18
N GLU A 326 9.51 12.56 5.06
CA GLU A 326 10.86 13.13 5.00
C GLU A 326 11.01 14.06 3.79
#